data_AF-A0A967LFF7-F1
#
_entry.id   AF-A0A967LFF7-F1
#
_cell.length_a   1.000
_cell.length_b   1.000
_cell.length_c   1.000
_cell.angle_alpha   90.00
_cell.angle_beta   90.00
_cell.angle_gamma   90.00
#
_symmetry.space_group_name_H-M   'P 1'
#
loop_
_entity.id
_entity.type
_entity.pdbx_description
1 polymer ?
#
loop_
_entity_poly.entity_id
_entity_poly.type
_entity_poly.pdbx_seq_one_letter_code
_entity_poly.pdbx_strand_id
1 'polypeptide(L)'
;MSPIVICLIGMAVVVGTILKFRLHAFLALMLGALVVAVLSPGKGELVGVGKRLAEAFGNGCGKVGLVIAIAAIIGQCLLVSGAAERIVKGFLALFGVRRAPLGFLSSGFLLGIPVFFDTVFYLMVPLVRTFAKANPQKFILALLAVVAGGSMAHSLVP
;
A
#
# COMPACT_ATOMS: atom_id res chain seq x y z
N MET A 1 -2.79 33.26 -10.39
CA MET A 1 -2.53 32.76 -9.02
C MET A 1 -1.12 32.17 -8.99
N SER A 2 -0.39 32.29 -7.88
CA SER A 2 0.92 31.63 -7.77
C SER A 2 0.72 30.10 -7.77
N PRO A 3 1.60 29.33 -8.43
CA PRO A 3 1.45 27.87 -8.53
C PRO A 3 1.44 27.19 -7.16
N ILE A 4 2.11 27.77 -6.16
CA ILE A 4 2.10 27.30 -4.77
C ILE A 4 0.70 27.34 -4.15
N VAL A 5 -0.06 28.41 -4.41
CA VAL A 5 -1.43 28.56 -3.87
C VAL A 5 -2.38 27.54 -4.49
N ILE A 6 -2.23 27.25 -5.78
CA ILE A 6 -3.03 26.25 -6.48
C ILE A 6 -2.75 24.84 -5.92
N CYS A 7 -1.48 24.51 -5.69
CA CYS A 7 -1.08 23.25 -5.06
C CYS A 7 -1.64 23.11 -3.64
N LEU A 8 -1.59 24.18 -2.83
CA LEU A 8 -2.15 24.18 -1.48
C LEU A 8 -3.67 23.96 -1.50
N ILE A 9 -4.39 24.60 -2.42
CA ILE A 9 -5.83 24.40 -2.60
C ILE A 9 -6.11 22.94 -3.01
N GLY A 10 -5.38 22.39 -3.97
CA GLY A 10 -5.50 21.00 -4.38
C GLY A 10 -5.28 20.02 -3.22
N MET A 11 -4.25 20.23 -2.43
CA MET A 11 -3.95 19.39 -1.26
C MET A 11 -5.03 19.51 -0.19
N ALA A 12 -5.52 20.72 0.09
CA ALA A 12 -6.63 20.95 1.00
C ALA A 12 -7.91 20.25 0.54
N VAL A 13 -8.19 20.24 -0.77
CA VAL A 13 -9.32 19.51 -1.34
C VAL A 13 -9.15 18.01 -1.15
N VAL A 14 -8.00 17.42 -1.50
CA VAL A 14 -7.77 15.97 -1.33
C VAL A 14 -7.92 15.56 0.13
N VAL A 15 -7.20 16.24 1.04
CA VAL A 15 -7.22 15.93 2.47
C VAL A 15 -8.61 16.17 3.08
N GLY A 16 -9.25 17.29 2.75
CA GLY A 16 -10.59 17.62 3.25
C GLY A 16 -11.65 16.64 2.75
N THR A 17 -11.55 16.20 1.50
CA THR A 17 -12.50 15.26 0.91
C THR A 17 -12.36 13.85 1.51
N ILE A 18 -11.13 13.42 1.83
CA ILE A 18 -10.88 12.14 2.51
C ILE A 18 -11.32 12.19 3.98
N LEU A 19 -10.92 13.22 4.73
CA LEU A 19 -11.15 13.27 6.18
C LEU A 19 -12.58 13.68 6.55
N LYS A 20 -13.15 14.69 5.87
CA LYS A 20 -14.48 15.24 6.19
C LYS A 20 -15.59 14.54 5.44
N PHE A 21 -15.43 14.35 4.12
CA PHE A 21 -16.45 13.74 3.27
C PHE A 21 -16.31 12.22 3.14
N ARG A 22 -15.25 11.62 3.72
CA ARG A 22 -15.01 10.16 3.74
C ARG A 22 -15.04 9.53 2.34
N LEU A 23 -14.69 10.27 1.29
CA LEU A 23 -14.64 9.71 -0.06
C LEU A 23 -13.45 8.77 -0.22
N HIS A 24 -13.61 7.76 -1.08
CA HIS A 24 -12.49 6.90 -1.50
C HIS A 24 -11.35 7.74 -2.09
N ALA A 25 -10.11 7.34 -1.77
CA ALA A 25 -8.89 8.05 -2.18
C ALA A 25 -8.86 8.33 -3.70
N PHE A 26 -9.32 7.38 -4.52
CA PHE A 26 -9.42 7.56 -5.97
C PHE A 26 -10.29 8.77 -6.35
N LEU A 27 -11.50 8.88 -5.79
CA LEU A 27 -12.41 9.99 -6.07
C LEU A 27 -11.87 11.31 -5.55
N ALA A 28 -11.27 11.31 -4.35
CA ALA A 28 -10.65 12.51 -3.78
C ALA A 28 -9.50 13.03 -4.64
N LEU A 29 -8.66 12.15 -5.18
CA LEU A 29 -7.56 12.50 -6.09
C LEU A 29 -8.10 13.03 -7.43
N MET A 30 -9.13 12.41 -8.00
CA MET A 30 -9.77 12.89 -9.22
C MET A 30 -10.37 14.29 -9.05
N LEU A 31 -11.10 14.54 -7.96
CA LEU A 31 -11.66 15.86 -7.65
C LEU A 31 -10.57 16.90 -7.39
N GLY A 32 -9.54 16.56 -6.62
CA GLY A 32 -8.39 17.44 -6.40
C GLY A 32 -7.70 17.84 -7.70
N ALA A 33 -7.49 16.88 -8.60
CA ALA A 33 -6.88 17.12 -9.90
C ALA A 33 -7.79 17.97 -10.81
N LEU A 34 -9.12 17.81 -10.76
CA LEU A 34 -10.07 18.69 -11.45
C LEU A 34 -10.01 20.13 -10.92
N VAL A 35 -10.01 20.32 -9.60
CA VAL A 35 -9.93 21.65 -8.98
C VAL A 35 -8.62 22.34 -9.36
N VAL A 36 -7.49 21.64 -9.30
CA VAL A 36 -6.18 22.16 -9.72
C VAL A 36 -6.17 22.49 -11.22
N ALA A 37 -6.79 21.65 -12.06
CA ALA A 37 -6.85 21.88 -13.51
C ALA A 37 -7.66 23.13 -13.87
N VAL A 38 -8.75 23.41 -13.15
CA VAL A 38 -9.60 24.60 -13.36
C VAL A 38 -8.91 25.88 -12.88
N LEU A 39 -8.16 25.81 -11.78
CA LEU A 39 -7.48 26.98 -11.19
C LEU A 39 -6.15 27.35 -11.88
N SER A 40 -5.63 26.50 -12.77
CA SER A 40 -4.34 26.69 -13.43
C SER A 40 -4.38 27.71 -14.58
N PRO A 41 -3.60 28.81 -14.54
CA PRO A 41 -3.64 29.83 -15.59
C PRO A 41 -2.98 29.34 -16.89
N GLY A 42 -3.72 29.39 -18.01
CA GLY A 42 -3.16 29.17 -19.36
C GLY A 42 -3.73 27.99 -20.17
N LYS A 43 -4.69 27.22 -19.65
CA LYS A 43 -5.38 26.15 -20.42
C LYS A 43 -6.88 26.12 -20.11
N GLY A 44 -7.52 27.29 -20.23
CA GLY A 44 -8.93 27.55 -19.95
C GLY A 44 -9.91 27.02 -20.99
N GLU A 45 -9.68 25.84 -21.56
CA GLU A 45 -10.76 25.08 -22.20
C GLU A 45 -11.27 24.05 -21.21
N LEU A 46 -12.39 24.37 -20.54
CA LEU A 46 -13.16 23.41 -19.75
C LEU A 46 -13.49 22.14 -20.58
N VAL A 47 -13.58 22.29 -21.89
CA VAL A 47 -13.82 21.25 -22.89
C VAL A 47 -12.69 20.19 -22.93
N GLY A 48 -11.46 20.52 -22.53
CA GLY A 48 -10.30 19.63 -22.58
C GLY A 48 -9.86 19.03 -21.24
N VAL A 49 -10.45 19.45 -20.11
CA VAL A 49 -9.99 19.04 -18.77
C VAL A 49 -10.17 17.54 -18.56
N GLY A 50 -11.33 16.98 -18.92
CA GLY A 50 -11.61 15.55 -18.78
C GLY A 50 -10.65 14.69 -19.61
N LYS A 51 -10.35 15.09 -20.85
CA LYS A 51 -9.41 14.38 -21.72
C LYS A 51 -7.98 14.39 -21.14
N ARG A 52 -7.50 15.53 -20.65
CA ARG A 52 -6.18 15.63 -20.01
C ARG A 52 -6.08 14.83 -18.72
N LEU A 53 -7.15 14.79 -17.93
CA LEU A 53 -7.24 13.98 -16.72
C LEU A 53 -7.16 12.48 -17.07
N ALA A 54 -7.92 12.06 -18.08
CA ALA A 54 -7.94 10.69 -18.57
C ALA A 54 -6.60 10.27 -19.19
N GLU A 55 -5.95 11.14 -19.95
CA GLU A 55 -4.60 10.91 -20.49
C GLU A 55 -3.54 10.81 -19.39
N ALA A 56 -3.56 11.71 -18.40
CA ALA A 56 -2.62 11.68 -17.28
C ALA A 56 -2.82 10.43 -16.42
N PHE A 57 -4.07 10.08 -16.12
CA PHE A 57 -4.42 8.85 -15.42
C PHE A 57 -4.01 7.61 -16.22
N GLY A 58 -4.36 7.55 -17.50
CA GLY A 58 -4.06 6.44 -18.40
C GLY A 58 -2.57 6.22 -18.58
N ASN A 59 -1.77 7.28 -18.68
CA ASN A 59 -0.31 7.17 -18.75
C ASN A 59 0.29 6.69 -17.41
N GLY A 60 -0.29 7.10 -16.27
CA GLY A 60 0.06 6.55 -14.96
C GLY A 60 -0.26 5.06 -14.83
N CYS A 61 -1.48 4.66 -15.19
CA CYS A 61 -1.90 3.27 -15.22
C CYS A 61 -1.12 2.43 -16.23
N GLY A 62 -0.77 2.98 -17.39
CA GLY A 62 0.04 2.28 -18.39
C GLY A 62 1.45 1.96 -17.89
N LYS A 63 2.05 2.83 -17.08
CA LYS A 63 3.39 2.64 -16.54
C LYS A 63 3.48 1.56 -15.47
N VAL A 64 2.49 1.46 -14.57
CA VAL A 64 2.58 0.61 -13.37
C VAL A 64 1.46 -0.42 -13.27
N GLY A 65 0.33 -0.21 -13.96
CA GLY A 65 -0.88 -1.00 -13.81
C GLY A 65 -0.74 -2.46 -14.22
N LEU A 66 -0.01 -2.76 -15.31
CA LEU A 66 0.22 -4.16 -15.71
C LEU A 66 1.07 -4.91 -14.69
N VAL A 67 2.13 -4.28 -14.17
CA VAL A 67 3.00 -4.87 -13.15
C VAL A 67 2.21 -5.13 -11.86
N ILE A 68 1.40 -4.16 -11.42
CA ILE A 68 0.51 -4.31 -10.26
C ILE A 68 -0.50 -5.43 -10.47
N ALA A 69 -1.10 -5.55 -11.66
CA ALA A 69 -2.07 -6.60 -11.96
C ALA A 69 -1.44 -7.99 -11.89
N ILE A 70 -0.26 -8.18 -12.48
CA ILE A 70 0.47 -9.45 -12.41
C ILE A 70 0.90 -9.76 -10.98
N ALA A 71 1.42 -8.77 -10.25
CA ALA A 71 1.80 -8.91 -8.84
C ALA A 71 0.60 -9.32 -7.98
N ALA A 72 -0.57 -8.70 -8.17
CA ALA A 72 -1.79 -9.06 -7.45
C ALA A 72 -2.25 -10.49 -7.73
N ILE A 73 -2.16 -10.96 -8.99
CA ILE A 73 -2.48 -12.36 -9.34
C ILE A 73 -1.52 -13.32 -8.64
N ILE A 74 -0.21 -13.09 -8.73
CA ILE A 74 0.82 -13.91 -8.07
C ILE A 74 0.61 -13.91 -6.54
N GLY A 75 0.36 -12.73 -5.97
CA GLY A 75 0.10 -12.55 -4.55
C GLY A 75 -1.12 -13.33 -4.08
N GLN A 76 -2.24 -13.26 -4.82
CA GLN A 76 -3.43 -14.06 -4.51
C GLN A 76 -3.17 -15.57 -4.63
N CYS A 77 -2.48 -16.02 -5.67
CA CYS A 77 -2.09 -17.43 -5.80
C CYS A 77 -1.21 -17.89 -4.62
N LEU A 78 -0.28 -17.06 -4.16
CA LEU A 78 0.61 -17.34 -3.03
C LEU A 78 -0.15 -17.39 -1.69
N LEU A 79 -1.19 -16.58 -1.53
CA LEU A 79 -2.08 -16.61 -0.36
C LEU A 79 -3.00 -17.84 -0.37
N VAL A 80 -3.68 -18.11 -1.48
CA VAL A 80 -4.66 -19.21 -1.60
C VAL A 80 -3.98 -20.58 -1.56
N SER A 81 -2.77 -20.70 -2.10
CA SER A 81 -1.99 -21.95 -2.04
C SER A 81 -1.42 -22.28 -0.66
N GLY A 82 -1.47 -21.36 0.30
CA GLY A 82 -0.79 -21.53 1.59
C GLY A 82 0.74 -21.44 1.52
N ALA A 83 1.31 -21.11 0.36
CA ALA A 83 2.75 -20.92 0.19
C ALA A 83 3.28 -19.80 1.10
N ALA A 84 2.48 -18.74 1.27
CA ALA A 84 2.77 -17.65 2.20
C ALA A 84 3.03 -18.14 3.64
N GLU A 85 2.15 -19.01 4.14
CA GLU A 85 2.28 -19.57 5.49
C GLU A 85 3.52 -20.48 5.60
N ARG A 86 3.83 -21.23 4.54
CA ARG A 86 5.04 -22.08 4.49
C ARG A 86 6.32 -21.25 4.53
N ILE A 87 6.36 -20.11 3.83
CA ILE A 87 7.50 -19.17 3.86
C ILE A 87 7.73 -18.66 5.29
N VAL A 88 6.66 -18.22 5.96
CA VAL A 88 6.73 -17.73 7.35
C VAL A 88 7.27 -18.81 8.29
N LYS A 89 6.72 -20.02 8.23
CA LYS A 89 7.18 -21.15 9.04
C LYS A 89 8.64 -21.49 8.76
N GLY A 90 9.08 -21.42 7.50
CA GLY A 90 10.47 -21.61 7.10
C GLY A 90 11.41 -20.59 7.73
N PHE A 91 11.06 -19.30 7.68
CA PHE A 91 11.83 -18.24 8.33
C PHE A 91 11.87 -18.39 9.85
N LEU A 92 10.76 -18.76 10.49
CA LEU A 92 10.73 -19.03 11.93
C LEU A 92 11.58 -20.24 12.32
N ALA A 93 11.64 -21.28 11.49
CA ALA A 93 12.54 -22.41 11.69
C ALA A 93 14.01 -21.99 11.55
N LEU A 94 14.33 -21.10 10.61
CA LEU A 94 15.69 -20.63 10.36
C LEU A 94 16.23 -19.75 11.49
N PHE A 95 15.44 -18.78 11.96
CA PHE A 95 15.84 -17.85 13.02
C PHE A 95 15.66 -18.41 14.44
N GLY A 96 14.84 -19.44 14.60
CA GLY A 96 14.52 -20.08 15.85
C GLY A 96 13.65 -19.22 16.79
N VAL A 97 13.12 -19.87 17.85
CA VAL A 97 12.17 -19.28 18.81
C VAL A 97 12.75 -18.05 19.54
N ARG A 98 14.08 -18.00 19.70
CA ARG A 98 14.75 -16.89 20.38
C ARG A 98 14.66 -15.59 19.56
N ARG A 99 14.70 -15.67 18.23
CA ARG A 99 14.66 -14.51 17.31
C ARG A 99 13.44 -14.50 16.38
N ALA A 100 12.34 -15.11 16.82
CA ALA A 100 11.09 -15.15 16.06
C ALA A 100 10.61 -13.80 15.49
N PRO A 101 10.76 -12.64 16.19
CA PRO A 101 10.43 -11.34 15.59
C PRO A 101 11.25 -11.03 14.33
N LEU A 102 12.53 -11.41 14.27
CA LEU A 102 13.33 -11.24 13.04
C LEU A 102 12.80 -12.12 11.91
N GLY A 103 12.36 -13.34 12.21
CA GLY A 103 11.72 -14.22 11.23
C GLY A 103 10.43 -13.63 10.65
N PHE A 104 9.58 -13.07 11.50
CA PHE A 104 8.36 -12.37 11.08
C PHE A 104 8.66 -11.10 10.27
N LEU A 105 9.70 -10.35 10.63
CA LEU A 105 10.14 -9.16 9.89
C LEU A 105 10.64 -9.53 8.48
N SER A 106 11.53 -10.53 8.38
CA SER A 106 12.06 -10.98 7.09
C SER A 106 11.00 -11.63 6.22
N SER A 107 10.11 -12.45 6.79
CA SER A 107 9.01 -13.04 6.04
C SER A 107 8.00 -11.98 5.60
N GLY A 108 7.68 -11.01 6.46
CA GLY A 108 6.78 -9.90 6.14
C GLY A 108 7.35 -9.00 5.04
N PHE A 109 8.65 -8.74 5.06
CA PHE A 109 9.34 -8.02 3.98
C PHE A 109 9.28 -8.80 2.66
N LEU A 110 9.63 -10.09 2.66
CA LEU A 110 9.68 -10.88 1.44
C LEU A 110 8.28 -11.13 0.84
N LEU A 111 7.28 -11.37 1.69
CA LEU A 111 5.89 -11.52 1.27
C LEU A 111 5.26 -10.19 0.83
N GLY A 112 5.70 -9.07 1.42
CA GLY A 112 5.23 -7.71 1.09
C GLY A 112 5.58 -7.24 -0.32
N ILE A 113 6.49 -7.94 -1.01
CA ILE A 113 6.89 -7.61 -2.39
C ILE A 113 5.77 -7.98 -3.38
N PRO A 114 5.31 -9.24 -3.46
CA PRO A 114 4.21 -9.61 -4.35
C PRO A 114 2.83 -9.39 -3.72
N VAL A 115 2.70 -9.43 -2.40
CA VAL A 115 1.43 -9.32 -1.69
C VAL A 115 1.36 -7.96 -1.01
N PHE A 116 0.28 -7.21 -1.26
CA PHE A 116 0.05 -5.92 -0.63
C PHE A 116 0.12 -5.99 0.90
N PHE A 117 0.55 -4.88 1.51
CA PHE A 117 0.75 -4.76 2.96
C PHE A 117 -0.45 -5.23 3.78
N ASP A 118 -1.66 -4.81 3.40
CA ASP A 118 -2.90 -5.15 4.11
C ASP A 118 -3.15 -6.67 4.11
N THR A 119 -2.95 -7.32 2.97
CA THR A 119 -3.20 -8.76 2.84
C THR A 119 -2.13 -9.58 3.58
N VAL A 120 -0.86 -9.16 3.52
CA VAL A 120 0.22 -9.78 4.32
C VAL A 120 -0.05 -9.63 5.81
N PHE A 121 -0.46 -8.43 6.25
CA PHE A 121 -0.77 -8.17 7.65
C PHE A 121 -1.91 -9.09 8.15
N TYR A 122 -3.02 -9.18 7.39
CA TYR A 122 -4.14 -10.05 7.76
C TYR A 122 -3.76 -11.54 7.82
N LEU A 123 -2.91 -12.01 6.90
CA LEU A 123 -2.38 -13.38 6.94
C LEU A 123 -1.46 -13.62 8.15
N MET A 124 -0.61 -12.66 8.48
CA MET A 124 0.41 -12.81 9.51
C MET A 124 -0.16 -12.71 10.93
N VAL A 125 -1.21 -11.91 11.16
CA VAL A 125 -1.87 -11.75 12.47
C VAL A 125 -2.24 -13.09 13.14
N PRO A 126 -2.93 -14.05 12.49
CA PRO A 126 -3.23 -15.34 13.10
C PRO A 126 -1.98 -16.17 13.39
N LEU A 127 -0.93 -16.08 12.57
CA LEU A 127 0.35 -16.76 12.79
C LEU A 127 1.09 -16.19 14.00
N VAL A 128 1.13 -14.86 14.13
CA VAL A 128 1.69 -14.17 15.30
C VAL A 128 0.91 -14.52 16.57
N ARG A 129 -0.43 -14.58 16.51
CA ARG A 129 -1.26 -15.03 17.64
C ARG A 129 -0.95 -16.47 18.05
N THR A 130 -0.75 -17.36 17.07
CA THR A 130 -0.41 -18.77 17.32
C THR A 130 0.97 -18.89 17.98
N PHE A 131 1.96 -18.11 17.52
CA PHE A 131 3.28 -18.01 18.15
C PHE A 131 3.20 -17.43 19.57
N ALA A 132 2.36 -16.42 19.80
CA ALA A 132 2.22 -15.75 21.09
C ALA A 132 1.59 -16.62 22.17
N LYS A 133 0.80 -17.65 21.81
CA LYS A 133 0.34 -18.64 22.79
C LYS A 133 1.50 -19.36 23.49
N ALA A 134 2.60 -19.60 22.77
CA ALA A 134 3.81 -20.21 23.32
C ALA A 134 4.80 -19.17 23.90
N ASN A 135 4.75 -17.92 23.42
CA ASN A 135 5.67 -16.85 23.83
C ASN A 135 4.93 -15.50 24.01
N PRO A 136 4.14 -15.33 25.08
CA PRO A 136 3.29 -14.15 25.26
C PRO A 136 4.10 -12.84 25.35
N GLN A 137 5.30 -12.89 25.93
CA GLN A 137 6.17 -11.72 26.09
C GLN A 137 6.64 -11.12 24.75
N LYS A 138 6.64 -11.88 23.66
CA LYS A 138 7.14 -11.44 22.34
C LYS A 138 6.03 -11.09 21.36
N PHE A 139 4.76 -11.14 21.76
CA PHE A 139 3.62 -10.89 20.87
C PHE A 139 3.70 -9.50 20.20
N ILE A 140 3.84 -8.45 20.99
CA ILE A 140 3.88 -7.07 20.49
C ILE A 140 5.09 -6.87 19.56
N LEU A 141 6.25 -7.41 19.95
CA LEU A 141 7.46 -7.33 19.12
C LEU A 141 7.30 -8.08 17.79
N ALA A 142 6.67 -9.25 17.79
CA ALA A 142 6.40 -10.00 16.57
C ALA A 142 5.37 -9.29 15.67
N LEU A 143 4.33 -8.69 16.25
CA LEU A 143 3.35 -7.91 15.51
C LEU A 143 3.97 -6.65 14.89
N LEU A 144 4.76 -5.90 15.66
CA LEU A 144 5.51 -4.75 15.17
C LEU A 144 6.52 -5.15 14.09
N ALA A 145 7.17 -6.30 14.24
CA ALA A 145 8.08 -6.84 13.24
C ALA A 145 7.38 -7.12 11.89
N VAL A 146 6.17 -7.67 11.90
CA VAL A 146 5.37 -7.87 10.68
C VAL A 146 5.04 -6.52 10.04
N VAL A 147 4.57 -5.55 10.83
CA VAL A 147 4.22 -4.21 10.33
C VAL A 147 5.44 -3.53 9.75
N ALA A 148 6.58 -3.57 10.46
CA ALA A 148 7.85 -3.01 9.99
C ALA A 148 8.29 -3.69 8.69
N GLY A 149 8.32 -5.03 8.64
CA GLY A 149 8.66 -5.81 7.45
C GLY A 149 7.82 -5.44 6.23
N GLY A 150 6.50 -5.45 6.39
CA GLY A 150 5.58 -5.10 5.30
C GLY A 150 5.69 -3.63 4.86
N SER A 151 5.85 -2.70 5.81
CA SER A 151 6.02 -1.27 5.48
C SER A 151 7.33 -0.98 4.75
N MET A 152 8.40 -1.69 5.11
CA MET A 152 9.69 -1.62 4.41
C MET A 152 9.55 -2.11 2.97
N ALA A 153 8.83 -3.19 2.72
CA ALA A 153 8.61 -3.69 1.35
C ALA A 153 7.92 -2.62 0.49
N HIS A 154 6.83 -2.04 0.98
CA HIS A 154 6.09 -1.00 0.27
C HIS A 154 6.84 0.34 0.10
N SER A 155 7.85 0.61 0.94
CA SER A 155 8.64 1.85 0.85
C SER A 155 9.92 1.68 0.02
N LEU A 156 10.51 0.48 0.01
CA LEU A 156 11.81 0.20 -0.62
C LEU A 156 11.67 -0.45 -1.99
N VAL A 157 10.55 -1.12 -2.26
CA VAL A 157 10.31 -1.80 -3.55
C VAL A 157 9.34 -0.96 -4.39
N PRO A 158 9.75 -0.52 -5.59
CA PRO A 158 8.96 0.34 -6.47
C PRO A 158 7.82 -0.38 -7.19
#